data_AF-A0AAW2TJ75-F1
#
_entry.id   AF-A0AAW2TJ75-F1
#
_cell.length_a   1.000
_cell.length_b   1.000
_cell.length_c   1.000
_cell.angle_alpha   90.00
_cell.angle_beta   90.00
_cell.angle_gamma   90.00
#
_symmetry.space_group_name_H-M   'P 1'
#
loop_
_entity.id
_entity.type
_entity.pdbx_description
1 polymer ?
#
loop_
_entity_poly.entity_id
_entity_poly.type
_entity_poly.pdbx_seq_one_letter_code
_entity_poly.pdbx_strand_id
1 'polypeptide(L)'
;MRAGLSNIQQTLTPEAASVLNQSIAEASRRNHGQTTPLHVAATLLASPSGFLRQACIRSHPNSSHPLQCRALELCFSVALERLPTAQSTGGRGMEPPISNALVAALKRAQAHQRRGCPEQQQHRCSP
;
A
#
# COMPACT_ATOMS: atom_id res chain seq x y z
N MET A 1 -15.04 -6.09 -15.34
CA MET A 1 -14.29 -5.44 -14.23
C MET A 1 -12.77 -5.27 -14.46
N ARG A 2 -12.14 -5.93 -15.46
CA ARG A 2 -10.68 -5.84 -15.72
C ARG A 2 -10.20 -4.47 -16.25
N ALA A 3 -10.99 -3.79 -17.07
CA ALA A 3 -10.66 -2.50 -17.68
C ALA A 3 -10.48 -1.35 -16.67
N GLY A 4 -11.13 -1.43 -15.50
CA GLY A 4 -10.96 -0.43 -14.44
C GLY A 4 -9.58 -0.49 -13.79
N LEU A 5 -8.99 -1.68 -13.69
CA LEU A 5 -7.67 -1.87 -13.09
C LEU A 5 -6.54 -1.49 -14.04
N SER A 6 -6.68 -1.78 -15.33
CA SER A 6 -5.72 -1.34 -16.34
C SER A 6 -5.62 0.18 -16.38
N ASN A 7 -6.74 0.91 -16.37
CA ASN A 7 -6.73 2.38 -16.32
C ASN A 7 -6.12 2.92 -15.02
N ILE A 8 -6.30 2.22 -13.89
CA ILE A 8 -5.67 2.63 -12.62
C ILE A 8 -4.15 2.53 -12.73
N GLN A 9 -3.64 1.37 -13.18
CA GLN A 9 -2.21 1.14 -13.30
C GLN A 9 -1.53 2.11 -14.29
N GLN A 10 -2.20 2.49 -15.38
CA GLN A 10 -1.67 3.44 -16.37
C GLN A 10 -1.50 4.87 -15.84
N THR A 11 -2.10 5.20 -14.69
CA THR A 11 -1.98 6.54 -14.07
C THR A 11 -1.10 6.55 -12.83
N LEU A 12 -0.59 5.40 -12.41
CA LEU A 12 0.35 5.33 -11.30
C LEU A 12 1.71 5.88 -11.73
N THR A 13 2.41 6.55 -10.82
CA THR A 13 3.82 6.83 -11.05
C THR A 13 4.61 5.52 -11.11
N PRO A 14 5.78 5.49 -11.78
CA PRO A 14 6.62 4.29 -11.85
C PRO A 14 6.93 3.69 -10.47
N GLU A 15 7.15 4.55 -9.47
CA GLU A 15 7.45 4.15 -8.10
C GLU A 15 6.24 3.50 -7.43
N ALA A 16 5.05 4.08 -7.61
CA ALA A 16 3.81 3.53 -7.08
C ALA A 16 3.44 2.19 -7.74
N ALA A 17 3.69 2.05 -9.05
CA ALA A 17 3.52 0.78 -9.76
C ALA A 17 4.51 -0.28 -9.25
N SER A 18 5.77 0.08 -8.99
CA SER A 18 6.77 -0.82 -8.41
C SER A 18 6.33 -1.33 -7.03
N VAL A 19 5.82 -0.46 -6.16
CA VAL A 19 5.29 -0.86 -4.85
C VAL A 19 4.12 -1.84 -4.99
N LEU A 20 3.20 -1.58 -5.92
CA LEU A 20 2.07 -2.48 -6.17
C LEU A 20 2.55 -3.87 -6.64
N ASN A 21 3.51 -3.92 -7.57
CA ASN A 21 4.09 -5.16 -8.07
C ASN A 21 4.83 -5.94 -6.97
N GLN A 22 5.58 -5.26 -6.10
CA GLN A 22 6.21 -5.90 -4.93
C GLN A 22 5.18 -6.46 -3.96
N SER A 23 4.08 -5.74 -3.74
CA SER A 23 2.99 -6.16 -2.86
C SER A 23 2.28 -7.42 -3.39
N ILE A 24 2.11 -7.48 -4.71
CA ILE A 24 1.58 -8.63 -5.45
C ILE A 24 2.51 -9.84 -5.32
N ALA A 25 3.81 -9.64 -5.54
CA ALA A 25 4.82 -10.69 -5.40
C ALA A 25 4.84 -11.24 -3.97
N GLU A 26 4.70 -10.37 -2.96
CA GLU A 26 4.63 -10.76 -1.56
C GLU A 26 3.36 -11.57 -1.24
N ALA A 27 2.19 -11.17 -1.74
CA ALA A 27 0.95 -11.95 -1.61
C ALA A 27 1.10 -13.34 -2.25
N SER A 28 1.76 -13.42 -3.41
CA SER A 28 2.03 -14.67 -4.12
C SER A 28 2.96 -15.58 -3.32
N ARG A 29 4.06 -15.01 -2.79
CA ARG A 29 5.07 -15.72 -1.99
C ARG A 29 4.47 -16.29 -0.70
N ARG A 30 3.49 -15.61 -0.11
CA ARG A 30 2.75 -16.07 1.07
C ARG A 30 1.57 -16.99 0.75
N ASN A 31 1.31 -17.26 -0.53
CA ASN A 31 0.17 -18.05 -1.00
C ASN A 31 -1.18 -17.47 -0.50
N HIS A 32 -1.30 -16.15 -0.47
CA HIS A 32 -2.54 -15.46 -0.14
C HIS A 32 -3.43 -15.35 -1.38
N GLY A 33 -4.74 -15.59 -1.21
CA GLY A 33 -5.67 -15.60 -2.34
C GLY A 33 -5.94 -14.24 -3.00
N GLN A 34 -5.53 -13.14 -2.36
CA GLN A 34 -5.72 -11.78 -2.88
C GLN A 34 -4.61 -10.82 -2.43
N THR A 35 -4.30 -9.84 -3.27
CA THR A 35 -3.46 -8.69 -2.89
C THR A 35 -4.33 -7.64 -2.17
N THR A 36 -3.99 -7.35 -0.92
CA THR A 36 -4.77 -6.48 -0.02
C THR A 36 -4.04 -5.17 0.31
N PRO A 37 -4.72 -4.12 0.82
CA PRO A 37 -4.06 -2.90 1.28
C PRO A 37 -2.97 -3.13 2.33
N LEU A 38 -3.07 -4.20 3.12
CA LEU A 38 -2.06 -4.57 4.10
C LEU A 38 -0.71 -4.92 3.45
N HIS A 39 -0.72 -5.61 2.31
CA HIS A 39 0.52 -5.91 1.56
C HIS A 39 1.20 -4.62 1.08
N VAL A 40 0.40 -3.65 0.62
CA VAL A 40 0.91 -2.33 0.17
C VAL A 40 1.46 -1.53 1.35
N ALA A 41 0.75 -1.50 2.47
CA ALA A 41 1.22 -0.82 3.68
C ALA A 41 2.53 -1.42 4.20
N ALA A 42 2.64 -2.75 4.25
CA ALA A 42 3.86 -3.44 4.64
C ALA A 42 5.03 -3.13 3.70
N THR A 43 4.80 -3.17 2.38
CA THR A 43 5.82 -2.85 1.36
C THR A 43 6.31 -1.41 1.48
N LEU A 44 5.39 -0.45 1.66
CA LEU A 44 5.73 0.96 1.84
C LEU A 44 6.52 1.23 3.13
N LEU A 45 6.21 0.50 4.21
CA LEU A 45 6.87 0.68 5.50
C LEU A 45 8.24 -0.01 5.56
N ALA A 46 8.41 -1.12 4.82
CA ALA A 46 9.67 -1.88 4.76
C ALA A 46 10.82 -1.09 4.12
N SER A 47 10.52 -0.06 3.31
CA SER A 47 11.55 0.83 2.77
C SER A 47 12.04 1.80 3.85
N PRO A 48 13.35 1.78 4.22
CA PRO A 48 13.88 2.65 5.27
C PRO A 48 13.77 4.14 4.95
N SER A 49 13.81 4.49 3.66
CA SER A 49 13.60 5.83 3.11
C SER A 49 12.20 6.02 2.53
N GLY A 50 11.26 5.12 2.85
CA GLY A 50 9.89 5.15 2.33
C GLY A 50 9.07 6.31 2.90
N PHE A 51 8.23 6.89 2.05
CA PHE A 51 7.35 8.01 2.44
C PHE A 51 6.45 7.69 3.64
N LEU A 52 5.98 6.44 3.77
CA LEU A 52 5.12 6.03 4.87
C LEU A 52 5.86 6.11 6.22
N ARG A 53 7.12 5.66 6.26
CA ARG A 53 7.95 5.72 7.46
C ARG A 53 8.21 7.16 7.88
N GLN A 54 8.58 8.01 6.91
CA GLN A 54 8.79 9.44 7.16
C GLN A 54 7.50 10.15 7.61
N ALA A 55 6.35 9.79 7.03
CA ALA A 55 5.06 10.29 7.46
C ALA A 55 4.74 9.88 8.89
N CYS A 56 4.97 8.60 9.26
CA CYS A 56 4.77 8.13 10.64
C CYS A 56 5.60 8.91 11.65
N ILE A 57 6.88 9.20 11.33
CA ILE A 57 7.77 10.02 12.18
C ILE A 57 7.24 11.46 12.28
N ARG A 58 6.89 12.09 11.15
CA ARG A 58 6.37 13.48 11.12
C ARG A 58 5.04 13.64 11.87
N SER A 59 4.16 12.64 11.81
CA SER A 59 2.85 12.69 12.47
C SER A 59 2.94 12.64 14.00
N HIS A 60 4.08 12.21 14.55
CA HIS A 60 4.26 12.01 15.97
C HIS A 60 5.50 12.75 16.50
N PRO A 61 5.57 14.08 16.38
CA PRO A 61 6.79 14.86 16.68
C PRO A 61 7.27 14.70 18.14
N ASN A 62 6.34 14.38 19.06
CA ASN A 62 6.60 14.20 20.50
C ASN A 62 6.78 12.72 20.91
N SER A 63 6.58 11.78 20.00
CA SER A 63 6.76 10.34 20.25
C SER A 63 7.54 9.64 19.14
N SER A 64 8.47 10.38 18.55
CA SER A 64 9.37 10.03 17.44
C SER A 64 10.37 8.91 17.77
N HIS A 65 9.91 7.77 18.29
CA HIS A 65 10.81 6.64 18.53
C HIS A 65 10.83 5.74 17.29
N PRO A 66 12.02 5.40 16.76
CA PRO A 66 12.20 4.34 15.74
C PRO A 66 11.44 3.04 16.05
N LEU A 67 11.16 2.80 17.34
CA LEU A 67 10.42 1.66 17.86
C LEU A 67 8.96 1.61 17.40
N GLN A 68 8.30 2.74 17.12
CA GLN A 68 6.91 2.72 16.63
C GLN A 68 6.81 2.22 15.19
N CYS A 69 7.71 2.68 14.31
CA CYS A 69 7.80 2.15 12.95
C CYS A 69 8.13 0.65 12.99
N ARG A 70 9.06 0.25 13.86
CA ARG A 70 9.40 -1.16 14.07
C ARG A 70 8.20 -1.96 14.59
N ALA A 71 7.42 -1.42 15.52
CA ALA A 71 6.22 -2.06 16.04
C ALA A 71 5.16 -2.20 14.95
N LEU A 72 4.96 -1.19 14.10
CA LEU A 72 4.06 -1.25 12.95
C LEU A 72 4.50 -2.31 11.94
N GLU A 73 5.80 -2.40 11.63
CA GLU A 73 6.39 -3.44 10.78
C GLU A 73 6.06 -4.86 11.33
N LEU A 74 6.19 -5.04 12.65
CA LEU A 74 5.82 -6.29 13.33
C LEU A 74 4.31 -6.56 13.27
N CYS A 75 3.48 -5.56 13.58
CA CYS A 75 2.02 -5.68 13.52
C CYS A 75 1.55 -6.07 12.12
N PHE A 76 2.12 -5.48 11.07
CA PHE A 76 1.79 -5.86 9.70
C PHE A 76 2.24 -7.27 9.38
N SER A 77 3.44 -7.69 9.83
CA SER A 77 3.93 -9.05 9.63
C SER A 77 3.00 -10.09 10.25
N VAL A 78 2.59 -9.88 11.50
CA VAL A 78 1.63 -10.74 12.22
C VAL A 78 0.25 -10.73 11.54
N ALA A 79 -0.22 -9.56 11.12
CA ALA A 79 -1.50 -9.45 10.43
C ALA A 79 -1.48 -10.17 9.07
N LEU A 80 -0.36 -10.14 8.35
CA LEU A 80 -0.17 -10.88 7.10
C LEU A 80 -0.19 -12.39 7.35
N GLU A 81 0.44 -12.89 8.40
CA GLU A 81 0.43 -14.31 8.77
C GLU A 81 -0.97 -14.84 9.13
N ARG A 82 -1.88 -13.96 9.55
CA ARG A 82 -3.26 -14.30 9.89
C ARG A 82 -4.22 -14.27 8.69
N LEU A 83 -3.76 -13.86 7.50
CA LEU A 83 -4.63 -13.83 6.32
C LEU A 83 -4.96 -15.24 5.84
N PRO A 84 -6.15 -15.45 5.25
CA PRO A 84 -6.48 -16.74 4.64
C PRO A 84 -5.51 -17.11 3.52
N THR A 85 -4.83 -18.25 3.67
CA THR A 85 -4.06 -18.85 2.59
C THR A 85 -5.01 -19.45 1.56
N ALA A 86 -4.74 -19.25 0.28
CA ALA A 86 -5.50 -19.93 -0.76
C ALA A 86 -5.28 -21.44 -0.62
N GLN A 87 -6.35 -22.18 -0.28
CA GLN A 87 -6.33 -23.64 -0.42
C GLN A 87 -6.02 -23.95 -1.88
N SER A 88 -5.12 -24.90 -2.09
CA SER A 88 -4.41 -25.25 -3.32
C SER A 88 -5.28 -25.74 -4.49
N THR A 89 -6.43 -25.12 -4.76
CA THR A 89 -7.44 -25.60 -5.73
C THR A 89 -7.42 -24.86 -7.07
N GLY A 90 -6.51 -23.89 -7.27
CA GLY A 90 -6.37 -23.21 -8.55
C GLY A 90 -4.93 -22.79 -8.84
N GLY A 91 -4.26 -23.55 -9.73
CA GLY A 91 -3.08 -23.15 -10.50
C GLY A 91 -1.96 -22.43 -9.75
N ARG A 92 -0.92 -23.18 -9.33
CA ARG A 92 0.40 -22.61 -9.02
C ARG A 92 0.86 -21.78 -10.24
N GLY A 93 0.96 -20.46 -10.10
CA GLY A 93 1.48 -19.57 -11.14
C GLY A 93 0.57 -18.42 -11.59
N MET A 94 -0.64 -18.27 -11.06
CA MET A 94 -1.44 -17.06 -11.28
C MET A 94 -1.21 -16.01 -10.19
N GLU A 95 -1.00 -14.77 -10.62
CA GLU A 95 -0.85 -13.59 -9.76
C GLU A 95 -2.14 -13.36 -8.93
N PRO A 96 -2.04 -13.15 -7.60
CA PRO A 96 -3.20 -13.06 -6.72
C PRO A 96 -4.00 -11.79 -7.02
N PRO A 97 -5.31 -11.91 -7.33
CA PRO A 97 -6.11 -10.77 -7.75
C PRO A 97 -6.13 -9.65 -6.71
N ILE A 98 -6.22 -8.41 -7.19
CA ILE A 98 -6.32 -7.22 -6.34
C ILE A 98 -7.69 -7.17 -5.65
N SER A 99 -7.69 -7.07 -4.32
CA SER A 99 -8.91 -6.95 -3.51
C SER A 99 -9.68 -5.65 -3.76
N ASN A 100 -11.01 -5.67 -3.61
CA ASN A 100 -11.86 -4.49 -3.79
C ASN A 100 -11.45 -3.30 -2.92
N ALA A 101 -10.99 -3.56 -1.69
CA ALA A 101 -10.49 -2.53 -0.78
C ALA A 101 -9.26 -1.82 -1.36
N LEU A 102 -8.33 -2.57 -1.95
CA LEU A 102 -7.15 -2.00 -2.62
C LEU A 102 -7.53 -1.23 -3.88
N VAL A 103 -8.46 -1.75 -4.68
CA VAL A 103 -9.00 -1.01 -5.84
C VAL A 103 -9.61 0.33 -5.41
N ALA A 104 -10.40 0.33 -4.33
CA ALA A 104 -10.99 1.55 -3.79
C ALA A 104 -9.94 2.54 -3.27
N ALA A 105 -8.89 2.04 -2.59
CA ALA A 105 -7.78 2.88 -2.14
C ALA A 105 -7.03 3.53 -3.31
N LEU A 106 -6.73 2.78 -4.37
CA LEU A 106 -6.07 3.31 -5.57
C LEU A 106 -6.94 4.36 -6.27
N LYS A 107 -8.24 4.11 -6.42
CA LYS A 107 -9.18 5.10 -6.98
C LYS A 107 -9.22 6.40 -6.16
N ARG A 108 -9.20 6.30 -4.82
CA ARG A 108 -9.11 7.47 -3.95
C ARG A 108 -7.79 8.21 -4.17
N ALA A 109 -6.67 7.50 -4.22
CA ALA A 109 -5.36 8.11 -4.49
C ALA A 109 -5.32 8.85 -5.83
N GLN A 110 -5.90 8.27 -6.90
CA GLN A 110 -6.04 8.96 -8.20
C GLN A 110 -6.93 10.21 -8.10
N ALA A 111 -8.05 10.13 -7.38
CA ALA A 111 -8.91 11.28 -7.17
C ALA A 111 -8.18 12.40 -6.41
N HIS A 112 -7.32 12.05 -5.45
CA HIS A 112 -6.44 13.00 -4.75
C HIS A 112 -5.41 13.63 -5.70
N GLN A 113 -4.76 12.84 -6.56
CA GLN A 113 -3.81 13.34 -7.56
C GLN A 113 -4.48 14.38 -8.49
N ARG A 114 -5.70 14.10 -8.97
CA ARG A 114 -6.44 15.01 -9.85
C ARG A 114 -6.88 16.31 -9.19
N ARG A 115 -7.03 16.35 -7.86
CA ARG A 115 -7.44 17.55 -7.10
C ARG A 115 -6.26 18.45 -6.73
N GLY A 116 -5.02 18.02 -6.95
CA GLY A 116 -3.82 18.69 -6.45
C GLY A 116 -3.61 18.44 -4.95
N CYS A 117 -2.35 18.52 -4.47
CA CYS A 117 -2.03 18.31 -3.05
C CYS A 117 -2.69 19.39 -2.18
N PRO A 118 -3.61 19.05 -1.25
CA PRO A 118 -4.25 20.04 -0.37
C PRO A 118 -3.25 20.70 0.60
N GLU A 119 -2.10 20.07 0.85
CA GLU A 119 -1.03 20.62 1.69
C GLU A 119 -0.45 21.93 1.10
N GLN A 120 -0.53 22.16 -0.22
CA GLN A 120 -0.18 23.47 -0.81
C GLN A 120 -1.29 24.53 -0.71
N GLN A 121 -2.55 24.14 -0.50
CA GLN A 121 -3.66 25.09 -0.33
C GLN A 121 -3.70 25.65 1.10
N GLN A 122 -3.33 24.87 2.12
CA GLN A 122 -3.27 25.36 3.51
C GLN A 122 -2.10 26.34 3.76
N HIS A 123 -0.94 26.15 3.12
CA HIS A 123 0.18 27.10 3.23
C HIS A 123 0.01 28.38 2.40
N ARG A 124 -0.90 28.40 1.42
CA ARG A 124 -1.23 29.61 0.62
C ARG A 124 -2.28 30.51 1.29
N CYS A 125 -3.00 29.99 2.29
CA CYS A 125 -4.03 30.70 3.06
C CYS A 125 -3.62 30.90 4.53
N SER A 126 -2.33 31.05 4.82
CA SER A 126 -1.89 31.65 6.07
C SER A 126 -1.64 33.14 5.81
N PRO A 127 -2.25 34.06 6.59
CA PRO A 127 -2.14 35.51 6.39
C PRO A 127 -0.72 36.03 6.61
#